data_AF-A0A519Z8X0-F1
#
_entry.id   AF-A0A519Z8X0-F1
#
_cell.length_a   1.000
_cell.length_b   1.000
_cell.length_c   1.000
_cell.angle_alpha   90.00
_cell.angle_beta   90.00
_cell.angle_gamma   90.00
#
_symmetry.space_group_name_H-M   'P 1'
#
loop_
_entity.id
_entity.type
_entity.pdbx_description
1 polymer ?
#
loop_
_entity_poly.entity_id
_entity_poly.type
_entity_poly.pdbx_seq_one_letter_code
_entity_poly.pdbx_strand_id
1 'polypeptide(L)'
;MTDNPSAPRVAPMTYNARGNPVHTWTMTPSHITDPVHCVLPPDGILPVIFVPGIMGSNLKSKPEEQEGEEPGEEGVPVWRLDAGFMGKNIWLALNWINKKAGIRQKLLHPARVEVDNQGAVPERAAGTVLVPPGLDRKKTLQALKTRYEERGWGEVSETSYHAFLLWLEEALNSQFLPHQWPQFDIRPEHLHTETVEPGPIRITRLKPGIPIGMPGLGPSLASQIPSILSDELVARGGYRMPVHACGYNWLDSNKVAAQRLADRMR
;
A
#
# COMPACT_ATOMS: atom_id res chain seq x y z
N MET A 1 -28.00 -16.53 27.33
CA MET A 1 -27.93 -15.43 26.36
C MET A 1 -27.42 -16.04 25.07
N THR A 2 -28.23 -16.05 24.03
CA THR A 2 -27.89 -16.62 22.72
C THR A 2 -26.99 -15.62 21.99
N ASP A 3 -25.67 -15.82 22.09
CA ASP A 3 -24.70 -15.17 21.22
C ASP A 3 -24.92 -15.72 19.81
N ASN A 4 -25.82 -15.09 19.08
CA ASN A 4 -26.00 -15.32 17.66
C ASN A 4 -25.14 -14.26 16.97
N PRO A 5 -23.88 -14.54 16.58
CA PRO A 5 -23.10 -13.57 15.85
C PRO A 5 -23.77 -13.41 14.47
N SER A 6 -24.38 -12.25 14.20
CA SER A 6 -24.94 -11.99 12.86
C SER A 6 -23.87 -11.83 11.78
N ALA A 7 -22.58 -11.98 12.14
CA ALA A 7 -21.45 -11.97 11.22
C ALA A 7 -20.72 -13.33 11.27
N PRO A 8 -20.36 -13.92 10.11
CA PRO A 8 -19.59 -15.16 10.05
C PRO A 8 -18.23 -14.99 10.72
N ARG A 9 -17.77 -16.02 11.45
CA ARG A 9 -16.43 -16.01 12.04
C ARG A 9 -15.39 -16.22 10.94
N VAL A 10 -14.45 -15.27 10.82
CA VAL A 10 -13.37 -15.33 9.82
C VAL A 10 -12.03 -15.50 10.54
N ALA A 11 -11.21 -16.45 10.08
CA ALA A 11 -9.86 -16.64 10.60
C ALA A 11 -8.96 -15.45 10.21
N PRO A 12 -8.31 -14.77 11.18
CA PRO A 12 -7.37 -13.70 10.89
C PRO A 12 -6.29 -14.16 9.93
N MET A 13 -5.97 -13.31 8.95
CA MET A 13 -4.97 -13.58 7.93
C MET A 13 -3.85 -12.56 8.02
N THR A 14 -2.62 -13.03 7.83
CA THR A 14 -1.43 -12.20 7.64
C THR A 14 -0.63 -12.72 6.46
N TYR A 15 0.42 -12.02 6.07
CA TYR A 15 1.39 -12.53 5.10
C TYR A 15 2.71 -12.85 5.80
N ASN A 16 3.39 -13.90 5.37
CA ASN A 16 4.76 -14.16 5.83
C ASN A 16 5.79 -13.35 5.00
N ALA A 17 7.09 -13.55 5.24
CA ALA A 17 8.16 -12.87 4.51
C ALA A 17 8.19 -13.21 3.00
N ARG A 18 7.59 -14.32 2.58
CA ARG A 18 7.48 -14.73 1.18
C ARG A 18 6.20 -14.24 0.50
N GLY A 19 5.35 -13.47 1.20
CA GLY A 19 4.06 -13.00 0.68
C GLY A 19 2.96 -14.05 0.64
N ASN A 20 3.16 -15.21 1.27
CA ASN A 20 2.14 -16.26 1.35
C ASN A 20 1.14 -15.93 2.45
N PRO A 21 -0.17 -16.16 2.24
CA PRO A 21 -1.18 -15.98 3.27
C PRO A 21 -0.97 -17.01 4.40
N VAL A 22 -1.07 -16.52 5.64
CA VAL A 22 -0.96 -17.32 6.86
C VAL A 22 -2.16 -16.99 7.74
N HIS A 23 -2.95 -18.01 8.06
CA HIS A 23 -4.02 -17.89 9.04
C HIS A 23 -3.52 -18.33 10.42
N THR A 24 -3.87 -17.55 11.44
CA THR A 24 -3.57 -17.87 12.83
C THR A 24 -4.87 -17.97 13.61
N TRP A 25 -5.07 -19.07 14.33
CA TRP A 25 -6.25 -19.27 15.16
C TRP A 25 -5.87 -19.94 16.49
N THR A 26 -6.70 -19.71 17.50
CA THR A 26 -6.67 -20.44 18.77
C THR A 26 -7.80 -21.46 18.81
N MET A 27 -7.72 -22.44 19.72
CA MET A 27 -8.79 -23.42 19.88
C MET A 27 -10.09 -22.70 20.26
N THR A 28 -11.14 -22.94 19.48
CA THR A 28 -12.47 -22.43 19.80
C THR A 28 -13.07 -23.28 20.94
N PRO A 29 -13.76 -22.68 21.93
CA PRO A 29 -14.52 -23.42 22.93
C PRO A 29 -15.46 -24.46 22.31
N SER A 30 -15.56 -25.65 22.92
CA SER A 30 -16.30 -26.80 22.36
C SER A 30 -17.80 -26.58 22.16
N HIS A 31 -18.41 -25.61 22.84
CA HIS A 31 -19.82 -25.27 22.69
C HIS A 31 -20.11 -24.41 21.44
N ILE A 32 -19.07 -23.88 20.78
CA ILE A 32 -19.18 -23.08 19.56
C ILE A 32 -18.85 -24.00 18.37
N THR A 33 -19.86 -24.28 17.55
CA THR A 33 -19.80 -25.30 16.47
C THR A 33 -19.99 -24.72 15.07
N ASP A 34 -20.15 -23.40 14.94
CA ASP A 34 -20.26 -22.75 13.63
C ASP A 34 -18.93 -22.80 12.86
N PRO A 35 -18.96 -22.83 11.53
CA PRO A 35 -17.75 -22.87 10.73
C PRO A 35 -16.97 -21.56 10.82
N VAL A 36 -15.63 -21.66 10.84
CA VAL A 36 -14.74 -20.51 10.67
C VAL A 36 -14.30 -20.42 9.22
N HIS A 37 -14.56 -19.29 8.59
CA HIS A 37 -14.19 -19.05 7.19
C HIS A 37 -12.69 -18.71 7.10
N CYS A 38 -11.97 -19.49 6.29
CA CYS A 38 -10.59 -19.17 5.90
C CYS A 38 -10.64 -18.52 4.52
N VAL A 39 -10.51 -17.19 4.47
CA VAL A 39 -10.56 -16.43 3.22
C VAL A 39 -9.19 -16.51 2.54
N LEU A 40 -9.16 -17.15 1.37
CA LEU A 40 -7.97 -17.22 0.54
C LEU A 40 -7.91 -15.99 -0.38
N PRO A 41 -6.82 -15.21 -0.37
CA PRO A 41 -6.64 -14.14 -1.34
C PRO A 41 -6.27 -14.72 -2.72
N PRO A 42 -6.36 -13.92 -3.78
CA PRO A 42 -5.95 -14.36 -5.11
C PRO A 42 -4.47 -14.75 -5.18
N ASP A 43 -4.17 -15.79 -5.97
CA ASP A 43 -2.80 -16.29 -6.10
C ASP A 43 -1.89 -15.33 -6.88
N GLY A 44 -2.44 -14.68 -7.92
CA GLY A 44 -1.71 -13.73 -8.75
C GLY A 44 -1.22 -12.52 -7.95
N ILE A 45 0.00 -12.08 -8.22
CA ILE A 45 0.58 -10.87 -7.61
C ILE A 45 1.01 -9.94 -8.73
N LEU A 46 0.47 -8.72 -8.75
CA LEU A 46 0.82 -7.66 -9.69
C LEU A 46 1.21 -6.39 -8.89
N PRO A 47 2.49 -6.22 -8.52
CA PRO A 47 2.92 -5.08 -7.72
C PRO A 47 2.66 -3.75 -8.42
N VAL A 48 2.14 -2.77 -7.68
CA VAL A 48 1.95 -1.39 -8.16
C VAL A 48 3.05 -0.53 -7.57
N ILE A 49 3.84 0.15 -8.41
CA ILE A 49 4.96 0.98 -7.95
C ILE A 49 4.61 2.45 -8.13
N PHE A 50 4.49 3.14 -7.00
CA PHE A 50 4.32 4.58 -6.96
C PHE A 50 5.68 5.28 -7.03
N VAL A 51 5.81 6.20 -7.99
CA VAL A 51 6.99 7.06 -8.15
C VAL A 51 6.58 8.50 -7.80
N PRO A 52 7.20 9.14 -6.80
CA PRO A 52 6.80 10.47 -6.35
C PRO A 52 7.21 11.55 -7.36
N GLY A 53 6.66 12.75 -7.17
CA GLY A 53 6.94 13.92 -8.01
C GLY A 53 8.04 14.82 -7.46
N ILE A 54 7.97 16.08 -7.89
CA ILE A 54 8.88 17.16 -7.52
C ILE A 54 9.00 17.27 -5.99
N MET A 55 10.23 17.18 -5.47
CA MET A 55 10.54 17.28 -4.04
C MET A 55 9.78 16.29 -3.14
N GLY A 56 9.26 15.21 -3.73
CA GLY A 56 8.33 14.29 -3.09
C GLY A 56 8.98 13.16 -2.29
N SER A 57 10.29 12.99 -2.39
CA SER A 57 11.05 11.96 -1.65
C SER A 57 11.79 12.58 -0.46
N ASN A 58 11.86 11.83 0.64
CA ASN A 58 12.69 12.18 1.78
C ASN A 58 14.17 12.00 1.44
N LEU A 59 15.04 12.92 1.87
CA LEU A 59 16.48 12.90 1.65
C LEU A 59 17.26 13.07 2.95
N LYS A 60 18.35 12.33 3.08
CA LYS A 60 19.34 12.46 4.16
C LYS A 60 20.74 12.71 3.59
N SER A 61 21.65 13.22 4.40
CA SER A 61 23.05 13.36 4.00
C SER A 61 23.67 11.99 3.80
N LYS A 62 24.51 11.84 2.79
CA LYS A 62 25.38 10.67 2.69
C LYS A 62 26.43 10.72 3.82
N PRO A 63 26.75 9.60 4.45
CA PRO A 63 27.90 9.54 5.37
C PRO A 63 29.18 9.91 4.60
N GLU A 64 30.11 10.60 5.25
CA GLU A 64 31.43 10.83 4.67
C GLU A 64 32.16 9.48 4.63
N GLU A 65 32.31 8.91 3.43
CA GLU A 65 33.21 7.78 3.21
C GLU A 65 34.65 8.30 3.32
N GLN A 66 35.21 8.33 4.53
CA GLN A 66 36.67 8.42 4.68
C GLN A 66 37.24 7.01 4.46
N GLU A 67 38.05 6.84 3.42
CA GLU A 67 38.76 5.59 3.15
C GLU A 67 39.58 5.17 4.39
N GLY A 68 39.11 4.15 5.12
CA GLY A 68 39.84 3.53 6.23
C GLY A 68 39.27 3.71 7.63
N GLU A 69 38.15 4.42 7.82
CA GLU A 69 37.47 4.53 9.13
C GLU A 69 36.18 3.70 9.19
N GLU A 70 35.81 3.26 10.41
CA GLU A 70 34.54 2.57 10.68
C GLU A 70 33.33 3.38 10.18
N PRO A 71 32.17 2.74 9.89
CA PRO A 71 31.04 3.41 9.23
C PRO A 71 30.72 4.73 9.92
N GLY A 72 30.92 5.83 9.19
CA GLY A 72 30.67 7.18 9.70
C GLY A 72 29.24 7.34 10.21
N GLU A 73 29.02 8.34 11.06
CA GLU A 73 27.73 8.66 11.68
C GLU A 73 26.54 8.52 10.71
N GLU A 74 25.42 7.95 11.19
CA GLU A 74 24.20 7.78 10.38
C GLU A 74 23.82 9.09 9.66
N GLY A 75 23.49 8.97 8.37
CA GLY A 75 23.10 10.11 7.53
C GLY A 75 21.99 10.95 8.17
N VAL A 76 22.23 12.25 8.32
CA VAL A 76 21.30 13.18 8.97
C VAL A 76 20.19 13.57 8.01
N PRO A 77 18.91 13.58 8.42
CA PRO A 77 17.81 14.02 7.57
C PRO A 77 18.00 15.47 7.08
N VAL A 78 17.97 15.66 5.76
CA VAL A 78 18.09 16.96 5.10
C VAL A 78 16.71 17.46 4.67
N TRP A 79 15.91 16.59 4.07
CA TRP A 79 14.58 16.90 3.57
C TRP A 79 13.61 15.81 4.01
N ARG A 80 12.66 16.15 4.88
CA ARG A 80 11.56 15.26 5.28
C ARG A 80 10.25 16.01 5.31
N LEU A 81 9.20 15.37 4.80
CA LEU A 81 7.84 15.91 4.72
C LEU A 81 6.86 15.10 5.59
N ASP A 82 7.36 14.72 6.78
CA ASP A 82 6.61 14.04 7.84
C ASP A 82 5.58 15.00 8.45
N ALA A 83 4.36 14.51 8.63
CA ALA A 83 3.26 15.23 9.21
C ALA A 83 3.58 15.55 10.69
N GLY A 84 3.75 16.85 10.98
CA GLY A 84 3.82 17.36 12.34
C GLY A 84 2.43 17.66 12.91
N PHE A 85 2.39 18.55 13.91
CA PHE A 85 1.13 18.96 14.54
C PHE A 85 0.13 19.53 13.51
N MET A 86 -1.12 19.05 13.57
CA MET A 86 -2.21 19.39 12.63
C MET A 86 -1.90 19.08 11.15
N GLY A 87 -1.06 18.08 10.86
CA GLY A 87 -0.75 17.67 9.48
C GLY A 87 0.17 18.64 8.73
N LYS A 88 0.81 19.58 9.43
CA LYS A 88 1.78 20.52 8.87
C LYS A 88 3.21 20.05 9.15
N ASN A 89 4.11 20.23 8.19
CA ASN A 89 5.53 19.83 8.30
C ASN A 89 6.34 20.80 9.19
N ILE A 90 6.09 20.76 10.51
CA ILE A 90 6.74 21.63 11.49
C ILE A 90 8.26 21.42 11.53
N TRP A 91 8.71 20.17 11.40
CA TRP A 91 10.13 19.83 11.33
C TRP A 91 10.82 20.56 10.18
N LEU A 92 10.23 20.53 8.98
CA LEU A 92 10.78 21.20 7.81
C LEU A 92 10.80 22.72 8.03
N ALA A 93 9.71 23.30 8.54
CA ALA A 93 9.63 24.73 8.81
C ALA A 93 10.72 25.18 9.79
N LEU A 94 10.89 24.49 10.92
CA LEU A 94 11.91 24.79 11.92
C LEU A 94 13.33 24.67 11.35
N ASN A 95 13.59 23.63 10.56
CA ASN A 95 14.92 23.39 10.01
C ASN A 95 15.27 24.31 8.85
N TRP A 96 14.31 24.77 8.06
CA TRP A 96 14.61 25.50 6.83
C TRP A 96 14.41 27.01 6.92
N ILE A 97 13.48 27.51 7.76
CA ILE A 97 13.09 28.94 7.74
C ILE A 97 14.26 29.90 8.01
N ASN A 98 15.15 29.55 8.95
CA ASN A 98 16.31 30.37 9.33
C ASN A 98 17.64 29.92 8.71
N LYS A 99 17.66 28.85 7.88
CA LYS A 99 18.89 28.42 7.20
C LYS A 99 19.27 29.41 6.10
N LYS A 100 20.49 29.96 6.20
CA LYS A 100 21.07 30.86 5.19
C LYS A 100 21.25 30.15 3.84
N ALA A 101 21.21 30.91 2.74
CA ALA A 101 21.30 30.37 1.38
C ALA A 101 22.51 29.45 1.15
N GLY A 102 23.71 29.84 1.62
CA GLY A 102 24.91 29.01 1.49
C GLY A 102 24.83 27.67 2.21
N ILE A 103 24.14 27.61 3.36
CA ILE A 103 23.90 26.34 4.08
C ILE A 103 22.94 25.47 3.29
N ARG A 104 21.86 26.05 2.74
CA ARG A 104 20.89 25.33 1.91
C ARG A 104 21.56 24.72 0.68
N GLN A 105 22.39 25.50 -0.02
CA GLN A 105 23.16 25.04 -1.18
C GLN A 105 24.17 23.94 -0.82
N LYS A 106 24.81 24.03 0.35
CA LYS A 106 25.76 22.99 0.80
C LYS A 106 25.07 21.67 1.09
N LEU A 107 23.89 21.71 1.72
CA LEU A 107 23.12 20.53 2.14
C LEU A 107 22.33 19.90 0.98
N LEU A 108 21.59 20.69 0.20
CA LEU A 108 20.80 20.20 -0.94
C LEU A 108 21.65 20.12 -2.20
N HIS A 109 22.64 19.22 -2.17
CA HIS A 109 23.51 18.96 -3.31
C HIS A 109 23.31 17.51 -3.77
N PRO A 110 23.08 17.25 -5.07
CA PRO A 110 22.74 15.91 -5.57
C PRO A 110 23.76 14.84 -5.17
N ALA A 111 25.06 15.14 -5.25
CA ALA A 111 26.11 14.20 -4.89
C ALA A 111 26.19 13.86 -3.38
N ARG A 112 25.65 14.71 -2.50
CA ARG A 112 25.83 14.64 -1.03
C ARG A 112 24.61 14.14 -0.27
N VAL A 113 23.52 13.87 -0.98
CA VAL A 113 22.28 13.39 -0.38
C VAL A 113 21.84 12.09 -1.05
N GLU A 114 21.11 11.30 -0.29
CA GLU A 114 20.51 10.06 -0.74
C GLU A 114 19.08 9.95 -0.21
N VAL A 115 18.33 8.99 -0.74
CA VAL A 115 16.96 8.73 -0.31
C VAL A 115 16.95 8.28 1.15
N ASP A 116 16.12 8.93 1.94
CA ASP A 116 15.91 8.59 3.33
C ASP A 116 14.69 7.70 3.46
N ASN A 117 14.88 6.45 3.86
CA ASN A 117 13.81 5.47 4.04
C ASN A 117 13.22 5.46 5.46
N GLN A 118 13.68 6.33 6.34
CA GLN A 118 13.26 6.42 7.75
C GLN A 118 12.25 7.55 8.00
N GLY A 119 11.55 8.00 6.95
CA GLY A 119 10.41 8.91 7.09
C GLY A 119 9.27 8.30 7.89
N ALA A 120 8.30 9.13 8.27
CA ALA A 120 7.08 8.65 8.90
C ALA A 120 6.36 7.64 8.00
N VAL A 121 5.53 6.78 8.59
CA VAL A 121 4.69 5.79 7.89
C VAL A 121 3.36 5.63 8.64
N PRO A 122 2.29 5.14 7.97
CA PRO A 122 0.99 5.02 8.61
C PRO A 122 0.98 4.06 9.81
N GLU A 123 0.23 4.42 10.85
CA GLU A 123 0.09 3.63 12.08
C GLU A 123 -1.09 2.63 12.04
N ARG A 124 -1.67 2.40 10.87
CA ARG A 124 -2.85 1.54 10.67
C ARG A 124 -2.65 0.51 9.57
N ALA A 125 -3.33 -0.61 9.65
CA ALA A 125 -3.42 -1.58 8.56
C ALA A 125 -4.23 -1.02 7.38
N ALA A 126 -3.88 -1.45 6.17
CA ALA A 126 -4.57 -1.11 4.92
C ALA A 126 -4.33 -2.19 3.87
N GLY A 127 -5.39 -2.68 3.24
CA GLY A 127 -5.32 -3.71 2.18
C GLY A 127 -4.49 -4.93 2.59
N THR A 128 -3.33 -5.11 1.93
CA THR A 128 -2.42 -6.22 2.20
C THR A 128 -1.38 -5.95 3.29
N VAL A 129 -1.33 -4.74 3.87
CA VAL A 129 -0.51 -4.43 5.06
C VAL A 129 -1.26 -4.89 6.32
N LEU A 130 -1.00 -6.14 6.72
CA LEU A 130 -1.66 -6.80 7.84
C LEU A 130 -0.65 -7.24 8.89
N VAL A 131 -1.08 -7.24 10.15
CA VAL A 131 -0.29 -7.70 11.31
C VAL A 131 -1.07 -8.73 12.12
N PRO A 132 -0.39 -9.68 12.78
CA PRO A 132 -1.05 -10.70 13.57
C PRO A 132 -1.94 -10.09 14.67
N PRO A 133 -3.14 -10.64 14.90
CA PRO A 133 -3.98 -10.22 16.02
C PRO A 133 -3.34 -10.60 17.36
N GLY A 134 -3.73 -9.91 18.44
CA GLY A 134 -3.31 -10.24 19.81
C GLY A 134 -1.93 -9.72 20.22
N LEU A 135 -1.28 -8.90 19.37
CA LEU A 135 -0.06 -8.18 19.74
C LEU A 135 -0.37 -6.95 20.61
N ASP A 136 0.55 -6.65 21.54
CA ASP A 136 0.54 -5.39 22.28
C ASP A 136 0.61 -4.20 21.31
N ARG A 137 -0.06 -3.09 21.64
CA ARG A 137 -0.12 -1.89 20.78
C ARG A 137 1.25 -1.44 20.23
N LYS A 138 2.29 -1.44 21.06
CA LYS A 138 3.66 -1.07 20.64
C LYS A 138 4.23 -2.03 19.59
N LYS A 139 4.04 -3.34 19.78
CA LYS A 139 4.51 -4.36 18.83
C LYS A 139 3.73 -4.30 17.52
N THR A 140 2.42 -4.04 17.59
CA THR A 140 1.56 -3.84 16.42
C THR A 140 2.05 -2.67 15.57
N LEU A 141 2.31 -1.51 16.20
CA LEU A 141 2.83 -0.33 15.50
C LEU A 141 4.21 -0.59 14.89
N GLN A 142 5.10 -1.26 15.62
CA GLN A 142 6.43 -1.61 15.09
C GLN A 142 6.33 -2.57 13.89
N ALA A 143 5.47 -3.58 13.95
CA ALA A 143 5.27 -4.51 12.85
C ALA A 143 4.65 -3.82 11.63
N LEU A 144 3.67 -2.93 11.82
CA LEU A 144 3.10 -2.10 10.74
C LEU A 144 4.17 -1.21 10.12
N LYS A 145 4.97 -0.53 10.94
CA LYS A 145 6.08 0.31 10.48
C LYS A 145 7.03 -0.47 9.58
N THR A 146 7.50 -1.63 10.03
CA THR A 146 8.37 -2.50 9.24
C THR A 146 7.72 -2.89 7.91
N ARG A 147 6.43 -3.23 7.89
CA ARG A 147 5.72 -3.57 6.63
C ARG A 147 5.63 -2.39 5.66
N TYR A 148 5.41 -1.17 6.14
CA TYR A 148 5.38 0.01 5.28
C TYR A 148 6.79 0.40 4.78
N GLU A 149 7.81 0.22 5.61
CA GLU A 149 9.22 0.43 5.22
C GLU A 149 9.68 -0.58 4.16
N GLU A 150 9.31 -1.86 4.29
CA GLU A 150 9.53 -2.89 3.26
C GLU A 150 8.91 -2.49 1.91
N ARG A 151 7.83 -1.72 1.92
CA ARG A 151 7.17 -1.18 0.72
C ARG A 151 7.75 0.15 0.24
N GLY A 152 8.74 0.71 0.94
CA GLY A 152 9.35 1.99 0.61
C GLY A 152 8.49 3.22 0.93
N TRP A 153 7.43 3.08 1.73
CA TRP A 153 6.55 4.22 2.03
C TRP A 153 7.22 5.30 2.90
N GLY A 154 8.25 4.92 3.67
CA GLY A 154 9.10 5.87 4.40
C GLY A 154 10.02 6.71 3.49
N GLU A 155 10.17 6.34 2.21
CA GLU A 155 10.98 7.09 1.23
C GLU A 155 10.25 8.31 0.66
N VAL A 156 8.92 8.36 0.81
CA VAL A 156 8.07 9.39 0.19
C VAL A 156 7.39 10.27 1.24
N SER A 157 7.03 11.49 0.83
CA SER A 157 6.32 12.46 1.65
C SER A 157 5.02 11.90 2.24
N GLU A 158 4.95 11.85 3.57
CA GLU A 158 3.73 11.48 4.30
C GLU A 158 2.60 12.45 3.95
N THR A 159 2.85 13.75 4.11
CA THR A 159 1.84 14.80 3.93
C THR A 159 1.31 14.91 2.50
N SER A 160 2.08 14.50 1.50
CA SER A 160 1.67 14.59 0.10
C SER A 160 1.05 13.32 -0.45
N TYR A 161 1.55 12.14 -0.03
CA TYR A 161 1.24 10.90 -0.76
C TYR A 161 0.57 9.82 0.08
N HIS A 162 0.75 9.77 1.40
CA HIS A 162 0.24 8.63 2.17
C HIS A 162 -1.28 8.51 2.14
N ALA A 163 -2.01 9.63 2.13
CA ALA A 163 -3.47 9.60 1.99
C ALA A 163 -3.90 8.90 0.68
N PHE A 164 -3.22 9.23 -0.42
CA PHE A 164 -3.48 8.60 -1.72
C PHE A 164 -3.02 7.14 -1.76
N LEU A 165 -1.85 6.82 -1.19
CA LEU A 165 -1.32 5.46 -1.17
C LEU A 165 -2.19 4.53 -0.32
N LEU A 166 -2.70 5.01 0.83
CA LEU A 166 -3.65 4.27 1.66
C LEU A 166 -4.95 3.99 0.89
N TRP A 167 -5.49 5.02 0.22
CA TRP A 167 -6.67 4.86 -0.63
C TRP A 167 -6.42 3.84 -1.76
N LEU A 168 -5.26 3.90 -2.42
CA LEU A 168 -4.92 3.01 -3.53
C LEU A 168 -4.76 1.57 -3.05
N GLU A 169 -4.06 1.36 -1.94
CA GLU A 169 -3.88 0.04 -1.32
C GLU A 169 -5.23 -0.58 -0.93
N GLU A 170 -6.14 0.21 -0.36
CA GLU A 170 -7.51 -0.24 -0.03
C GLU A 170 -8.34 -0.51 -1.28
N ALA A 171 -8.35 0.40 -2.25
CA ALA A 171 -9.11 0.26 -3.49
C ALA A 171 -8.71 -0.97 -4.31
N LEU A 172 -7.43 -1.37 -4.22
CA LEU A 172 -6.90 -2.52 -4.93
C LEU A 172 -6.99 -3.83 -4.16
N ASN A 173 -6.93 -3.81 -2.82
CA ASN A 173 -6.70 -5.03 -2.02
C ASN A 173 -7.70 -5.28 -0.88
N SER A 174 -8.73 -4.46 -0.70
CA SER A 174 -9.76 -4.67 0.34
C SER A 174 -10.86 -5.66 -0.05
N GLN A 175 -11.09 -5.83 -1.36
CA GLN A 175 -12.14 -6.67 -1.92
C GLN A 175 -11.64 -7.27 -3.23
N PHE A 176 -11.83 -8.58 -3.43
CA PHE A 176 -11.41 -9.28 -4.65
C PHE A 176 -12.58 -9.76 -5.50
N LEU A 177 -13.80 -9.72 -4.97
CA LEU A 177 -15.01 -10.06 -5.71
C LEU A 177 -15.45 -8.84 -6.54
N PRO A 178 -15.43 -8.94 -7.88
CA PRO A 178 -15.68 -7.78 -8.73
C PRO A 178 -17.04 -7.12 -8.51
N HIS A 179 -18.08 -7.92 -8.26
CA HIS A 179 -19.45 -7.46 -8.04
C HIS A 179 -19.64 -6.67 -6.73
N GLN A 180 -18.62 -6.57 -5.88
CA GLN A 180 -18.63 -5.83 -4.62
C GLN A 180 -17.77 -4.55 -4.69
N TRP A 181 -17.19 -4.24 -5.86
CA TRP A 181 -16.37 -3.05 -6.03
C TRP A 181 -17.23 -1.79 -6.23
N PRO A 182 -17.09 -0.77 -5.37
CA PRO A 182 -17.92 0.43 -5.44
C PRO A 182 -17.58 1.34 -6.64
N GLN A 183 -16.45 1.10 -7.31
CA GLN A 183 -16.00 1.92 -8.44
C GLN A 183 -16.74 1.60 -9.76
N PHE A 184 -17.47 0.49 -9.81
CA PHE A 184 -18.10 -0.03 -11.02
C PHE A 184 -19.62 -0.10 -10.86
N ASP A 185 -20.37 0.31 -11.90
CA ASP A 185 -21.84 0.22 -11.94
C ASP A 185 -22.28 -1.22 -12.25
N ILE A 186 -22.23 -2.07 -11.23
CA ILE A 186 -22.62 -3.47 -11.32
C ILE A 186 -24.06 -3.61 -10.84
N ARG A 187 -24.93 -4.06 -11.75
CA ARG A 187 -26.36 -4.18 -11.53
C ARG A 187 -26.79 -5.65 -11.48
N PRO A 188 -27.99 -5.96 -10.94
CA PRO A 188 -28.49 -7.32 -10.90
C PRO A 188 -28.54 -8.00 -12.28
N GLU A 189 -28.79 -7.25 -13.37
CA GLU A 189 -28.78 -7.79 -14.73
C GLU A 189 -27.39 -8.27 -15.20
N HIS A 190 -26.30 -7.76 -14.59
CA HIS A 190 -24.93 -8.16 -14.90
C HIS A 190 -24.53 -9.47 -14.20
N LEU A 191 -25.35 -9.98 -13.28
CA LEU A 191 -25.01 -11.11 -12.43
C LEU A 191 -25.76 -12.39 -12.82
N HIS A 192 -25.14 -13.53 -12.56
CA HIS A 192 -25.79 -14.84 -12.60
C HIS A 192 -25.30 -15.71 -11.43
N THR A 193 -26.10 -16.72 -11.10
CA THR A 193 -25.79 -17.66 -10.02
C THR A 193 -25.34 -18.99 -10.62
N GLU A 194 -24.15 -19.42 -10.26
CA GLU A 194 -23.63 -20.75 -10.60
C GLU A 194 -23.72 -21.68 -9.39
N THR A 195 -23.96 -22.96 -9.63
CA THR A 195 -23.92 -24.01 -8.60
C THR A 195 -22.60 -24.78 -8.75
N VAL A 196 -21.81 -24.90 -7.68
CA VAL A 196 -20.47 -25.51 -7.73
C VAL A 196 -20.40 -26.79 -6.91
N GLU A 197 -20.32 -27.94 -7.58
CA GLU A 197 -20.09 -29.27 -6.98
C GLU A 197 -18.71 -29.36 -6.28
N PRO A 198 -18.52 -30.14 -5.19
CA PRO A 198 -19.35 -31.26 -4.71
C PRO A 198 -20.47 -30.92 -3.70
N GLY A 199 -20.99 -29.70 -3.68
CA GLY A 199 -22.21 -29.36 -2.94
C GLY A 199 -23.03 -28.27 -3.64
N PRO A 200 -24.28 -27.98 -3.24
CA PRO A 200 -25.06 -26.91 -3.88
C PRO A 200 -24.63 -25.52 -3.37
N ILE A 201 -23.36 -25.17 -3.54
CA ILE A 201 -22.86 -23.83 -3.22
C ILE A 201 -23.28 -22.91 -4.38
N ARG A 202 -24.13 -21.94 -4.08
CA ARG A 202 -24.55 -20.89 -5.02
C ARG A 202 -23.56 -19.74 -4.97
N ILE A 203 -22.87 -19.50 -6.08
CA ILE A 203 -21.90 -18.40 -6.21
C ILE A 203 -22.43 -17.37 -7.20
N THR A 204 -22.47 -16.12 -6.77
CA THR A 204 -22.80 -14.98 -7.64
C THR A 204 -21.58 -14.58 -8.45
N ARG A 205 -21.72 -14.53 -9.78
CA ARG A 205 -20.67 -14.13 -10.72
C ARG A 205 -21.17 -13.10 -11.73
N LEU A 206 -20.23 -12.36 -12.31
CA LEU A 206 -20.49 -11.48 -13.44
C LEU A 206 -20.66 -12.32 -14.71
N LYS A 207 -21.69 -12.01 -15.49
CA LYS A 207 -21.88 -12.58 -16.83
C LYS A 207 -20.74 -12.11 -17.74
N PRO A 208 -20.22 -12.97 -18.62
CA PRO A 208 -19.09 -12.62 -19.49
C PRO A 208 -19.48 -11.62 -20.59
N GLY A 209 -18.51 -10.86 -21.08
CA GLY A 209 -18.66 -9.95 -22.23
C GLY A 209 -19.55 -8.72 -22.01
N ILE A 210 -20.04 -8.48 -20.79
CA ILE A 210 -20.90 -7.31 -20.49
C ILE A 210 -20.04 -6.06 -20.27
N PRO A 211 -20.36 -4.92 -20.93
CA PRO A 211 -19.77 -3.62 -20.61
C PRO A 211 -20.20 -3.11 -19.24
N ILE A 212 -19.25 -2.64 -18.43
CA ILE A 212 -19.47 -2.15 -17.07
C ILE A 212 -19.08 -0.67 -17.00
N GLY A 213 -19.98 0.15 -16.44
CA GLY A 213 -19.75 1.58 -16.29
C GLY A 213 -18.79 1.92 -15.15
N MET A 214 -18.03 3.00 -15.31
CA MET A 214 -17.17 3.61 -14.28
C MET A 214 -17.64 5.05 -13.99
N PRO A 215 -18.64 5.24 -13.12
CA PRO A 215 -19.24 6.57 -12.91
C PRO A 215 -18.24 7.63 -12.44
N GLY A 216 -17.18 7.23 -11.73
CA GLY A 216 -16.14 8.15 -11.23
C GLY A 216 -15.26 8.79 -12.31
N LEU A 217 -15.27 8.29 -13.55
CA LEU A 217 -14.44 8.81 -14.63
C LEU A 217 -15.00 10.10 -15.27
N GLY A 218 -16.31 10.33 -15.11
CA GLY A 218 -17.05 11.40 -15.79
C GLY A 218 -17.29 11.12 -17.28
N PRO A 219 -18.30 11.77 -17.89
CA PRO A 219 -18.76 11.43 -19.25
C PRO A 219 -17.72 11.75 -20.33
N SER A 220 -16.89 12.80 -20.13
CA SER A 220 -15.90 13.24 -21.11
C SER A 220 -14.74 12.25 -21.27
N LEU A 221 -14.20 11.71 -20.17
CA LEU A 221 -13.18 10.67 -20.27
C LEU A 221 -13.78 9.32 -20.67
N ALA A 222 -14.99 9.01 -20.20
CA ALA A 222 -15.65 7.75 -20.51
C ALA A 222 -15.90 7.56 -22.02
N SER A 223 -16.09 8.65 -22.77
CA SER A 223 -16.23 8.59 -24.24
C SER A 223 -14.91 8.43 -24.98
N GLN A 224 -13.78 8.67 -24.33
CA GLN A 224 -12.44 8.61 -24.94
C GLN A 224 -11.75 7.25 -24.75
N ILE A 225 -12.27 6.41 -23.86
CA ILE A 225 -11.66 5.13 -23.46
C ILE A 225 -12.63 3.99 -23.80
N PRO A 226 -12.12 2.82 -24.27
CA PRO A 226 -12.96 1.64 -24.42
C PRO A 226 -13.72 1.30 -23.14
N SER A 227 -14.96 0.83 -23.29
CA SER A 227 -15.73 0.35 -22.15
C SER A 227 -15.07 -0.87 -21.53
N ILE A 228 -14.98 -0.89 -20.21
CA ILE A 228 -14.44 -2.03 -19.48
C ILE A 228 -15.43 -3.18 -19.52
N LEU A 229 -14.92 -4.38 -19.76
CA LEU A 229 -15.71 -5.60 -19.79
C LEU A 229 -15.68 -6.29 -18.41
N SER A 230 -16.79 -6.93 -18.08
CA SER A 230 -16.92 -7.86 -16.94
C SER A 230 -15.76 -8.86 -16.85
N ASP A 231 -15.29 -9.40 -17.96
CA ASP A 231 -14.16 -10.34 -18.02
C ASP A 231 -12.85 -9.72 -17.50
N GLU A 232 -12.62 -8.43 -17.78
CA GLU A 232 -11.44 -7.70 -17.29
C GLU A 232 -11.51 -7.49 -15.77
N LEU A 233 -12.72 -7.28 -15.24
CA LEU A 233 -12.95 -7.17 -13.80
C LEU A 233 -12.72 -8.52 -13.11
N VAL A 234 -13.20 -9.62 -13.70
CA VAL A 234 -12.95 -10.98 -13.21
C VAL A 234 -11.44 -11.29 -13.25
N ALA A 235 -10.76 -10.93 -14.34
CA ALA A 235 -9.31 -11.10 -14.44
C ALA A 235 -8.57 -10.30 -13.36
N ARG A 236 -8.94 -9.04 -13.12
CA ARG A 236 -8.40 -8.22 -12.02
C ARG A 236 -8.62 -8.89 -10.65
N GLY A 237 -9.79 -9.50 -10.42
CA GLY A 237 -10.11 -10.20 -9.18
C GLY A 237 -9.18 -11.38 -8.89
N GLY A 238 -8.45 -11.88 -9.89
CA GLY A 238 -7.41 -12.91 -9.76
C GLY A 238 -6.06 -12.41 -9.27
N TYR A 239 -5.88 -11.11 -9.00
CA TYR A 239 -4.61 -10.53 -8.57
C TYR A 239 -4.72 -9.76 -7.26
N ARG A 240 -3.70 -9.93 -6.41
CA ARG A 240 -3.32 -8.98 -5.37
C ARG A 240 -2.38 -7.94 -5.98
N MET A 241 -2.56 -6.68 -5.61
CA MET A 241 -1.79 -5.57 -6.15
C MET A 241 -1.16 -4.75 -5.02
N PRO A 242 -0.14 -5.29 -4.32
CA PRO A 242 0.50 -4.56 -3.24
C PRO A 242 1.11 -3.26 -3.77
N VAL A 243 0.86 -2.16 -3.06
CA VAL A 243 1.35 -0.83 -3.43
C VAL A 243 2.70 -0.58 -2.78
N HIS A 244 3.73 -0.46 -3.61
CA HIS A 244 5.08 -0.08 -3.25
C HIS A 244 5.32 1.39 -3.62
N ALA A 245 6.29 2.02 -2.98
CA ALA A 245 6.79 3.33 -3.33
C ALA A 245 8.31 3.26 -3.57
N CYS A 246 8.78 4.04 -4.53
CA CYS A 246 10.20 4.16 -4.84
C CYS A 246 10.59 5.64 -4.81
N GLY A 247 11.17 6.08 -3.69
CA GLY A 247 11.74 7.41 -3.62
C GLY A 247 13.01 7.52 -4.47
N TYR A 248 13.32 8.73 -4.90
CA TYR A 248 14.55 9.03 -5.63
C TYR A 248 15.12 10.38 -5.20
N ASN A 249 16.42 10.56 -5.46
CA ASN A 249 17.06 11.84 -5.27
C ASN A 249 16.60 12.83 -6.36
N TRP A 250 15.59 13.64 -6.04
CA TRP A 250 14.99 14.60 -6.95
C TRP A 250 15.90 15.81 -7.26
N LEU A 251 17.06 15.93 -6.61
CA LEU A 251 18.09 16.92 -6.97
C LEU A 251 19.01 16.43 -8.10
N ASP A 252 19.02 15.12 -8.36
CA ASP A 252 19.91 14.49 -9.34
C ASP A 252 19.18 14.26 -10.67
N SER A 253 19.91 13.76 -11.68
CA SER A 253 19.35 13.42 -12.97
C SER A 253 18.26 12.35 -12.88
N ASN A 254 17.15 12.58 -13.58
CA ASN A 254 16.09 11.57 -13.75
C ASN A 254 16.60 10.26 -14.38
N LYS A 255 17.73 10.28 -15.09
CA LYS A 255 18.38 9.05 -15.61
C LYS A 255 18.88 8.15 -14.47
N VAL A 256 19.46 8.74 -13.43
CA VAL A 256 19.92 8.02 -12.23
C VAL A 256 18.72 7.52 -11.43
N ALA A 257 17.68 8.35 -11.30
CA ALA A 257 16.42 7.94 -10.67
C ALA A 257 15.76 6.75 -11.39
N ALA A 258 15.76 6.74 -12.72
CA ALA A 258 15.24 5.63 -13.52
C ALA A 258 16.06 4.34 -13.32
N GLN A 259 17.39 4.44 -13.21
CA GLN A 259 18.24 3.29 -12.92
C GLN A 259 17.95 2.70 -11.54
N ARG A 260 17.82 3.55 -10.51
CA ARG A 260 17.41 3.13 -9.16
C ARG A 260 16.07 2.39 -9.17
N LEU A 261 15.08 2.92 -9.90
CA LEU A 261 13.77 2.28 -10.03
C LEU A 261 13.90 0.91 -10.71
N ALA A 262 14.69 0.81 -11.77
CA ALA A 262 14.94 -0.47 -12.45
C ALA A 262 15.62 -1.49 -11.54
N ASP A 263 16.59 -1.07 -10.71
CA ASP A 263 17.29 -1.96 -9.78
C ASP A 263 16.40 -2.39 -8.61
N ARG A 264 15.42 -1.57 -8.19
CA ARG A 264 14.41 -1.93 -7.18
C ARG A 264 13.43 -3.00 -7.67
N MET A 265 13.25 -3.13 -8.97
CA MET A 265 12.31 -4.06 -9.62
C MET A 265 12.93 -5.41 -9.99
N ARG A 266 14.26 -5.53 -9.91
CA ARG A 266 15.00 -6.77 -10.20
C ARG A 266 15.08 -7.66 -8.97
#